data_AF-A0A842VVU8-F1
#
_entry.id   AF-A0A842VVU8-F1
#
_cell.length_a   1.000
_cell.length_b   1.000
_cell.length_c   1.000
_cell.angle_alpha   90.00
_cell.angle_beta   90.00
_cell.angle_gamma   90.00
#
_symmetry.space_group_name_H-M   'P 1'
#
loop_
_entity.id
_entity.type
_entity.pdbx_description
1 polymer ?
#
loop_
_entity_poly.entity_id
_entity_poly.type
_entity_poly.pdbx_seq_one_letter_code
_entity_poly.pdbx_strand_id
1 'polypeptide(L)'
;MVNLKFFKKTLIYFLIFIIVPIIGTLLHECGHWIAGKLLGCEPIIRYAFCSSNCGFPLSDKQYFIFILGGPLATWIQSLIPLSIIIIYYRKQHPEKLEEKLPPLFVLLLGFVTFSGRFVFNAGGYIFTESTSSDEYKMEIYLGLPHGALIFGFAIIGLAVLLYSLFIIAKKNRSSIFIGAIGGAVLGYLLWYYYLGPLLIP
;
A
#
# COMPACT_ATOMS: atom_id res chain seq x y z
N MET A 1 -9.30 -22.92 -26.53
CA MET A 1 -9.30 -21.51 -26.99
C MET A 1 -9.29 -20.59 -25.78
N VAL A 2 -8.29 -19.71 -25.65
CA VAL A 2 -8.25 -18.71 -24.57
C VAL A 2 -9.38 -17.71 -24.77
N ASN A 3 -10.17 -17.45 -23.74
CA ASN A 3 -11.29 -16.51 -23.81
C ASN A 3 -10.77 -15.07 -23.95
N LEU A 4 -10.96 -14.44 -25.11
CA LEU A 4 -10.47 -13.08 -25.40
C LEU A 4 -10.99 -12.03 -24.39
N LYS A 5 -12.20 -12.20 -23.85
CA LYS A 5 -12.76 -11.29 -22.82
C LYS A 5 -11.98 -11.41 -21.50
N PHE A 6 -11.58 -12.61 -21.12
CA PHE A 6 -10.77 -12.85 -19.94
C PHE A 6 -9.39 -12.20 -20.07
N PHE A 7 -8.73 -12.35 -21.23
CA PHE A 7 -7.41 -11.75 -21.47
C PHE A 7 -7.45 -10.22 -21.39
N LYS A 8 -8.42 -9.59 -22.06
CA LYS A 8 -8.59 -8.13 -22.04
C LYS A 8 -8.79 -7.59 -20.61
N LYS A 9 -9.64 -8.23 -19.81
CA LYS A 9 -9.83 -7.84 -18.40
C LYS A 9 -8.55 -7.98 -17.59
N THR A 10 -7.88 -9.12 -17.72
CA THR A 10 -6.63 -9.41 -17.00
C THR A 10 -5.55 -8.38 -17.33
N LEU A 11 -5.43 -7.97 -18.61
CA LEU A 11 -4.50 -6.94 -19.05
C LEU A 11 -4.80 -5.57 -18.43
N ILE A 12 -6.08 -5.16 -18.39
CA ILE A 12 -6.47 -3.90 -17.74
C ILE A 12 -6.10 -3.92 -16.27
N TYR A 13 -6.39 -5.02 -15.58
CA TYR A 13 -6.06 -5.15 -14.16
C TYR A 13 -4.56 -5.10 -13.96
N PHE A 14 -3.80 -5.86 -14.73
CA PHE A 14 -2.33 -5.83 -14.74
C PHE A 14 -1.77 -4.41 -14.85
N LEU A 15 -2.24 -3.61 -15.81
CA LEU A 15 -1.79 -2.23 -16.00
C LEU A 15 -2.11 -1.33 -14.80
N ILE A 16 -3.29 -1.47 -14.20
CA ILE A 16 -3.66 -0.71 -13.00
C ILE A 16 -2.76 -1.10 -11.83
N PHE A 17 -2.50 -2.40 -11.66
CA PHE A 17 -1.66 -2.93 -10.60
C PHE A 17 -0.16 -2.62 -10.77
N ILE A 18 0.31 -2.16 -11.94
CA ILE A 18 1.64 -1.55 -12.10
C ILE A 18 1.69 -0.17 -11.42
N ILE A 19 0.64 0.62 -11.59
CA ILE A 19 0.60 2.03 -11.18
C ILE A 19 0.34 2.14 -9.67
N VAL A 20 -0.49 1.27 -9.12
CA VAL A 20 -0.89 1.30 -7.71
C VAL A 20 0.28 1.25 -6.72
N PRO A 21 1.28 0.35 -6.84
CA PRO A 21 2.44 0.33 -5.95
C PRO A 21 3.25 1.62 -5.99
N ILE A 22 3.40 2.22 -7.18
CA ILE A 22 4.12 3.49 -7.37
C ILE A 22 3.40 4.60 -6.60
N ILE A 23 2.11 4.80 -6.88
CA ILE A 23 1.32 5.84 -6.23
C ILE A 23 1.21 5.58 -4.72
N GLY A 24 0.95 4.33 -4.32
CA GLY A 24 0.80 3.97 -2.91
C GLY A 24 2.08 4.19 -2.10
N THR A 25 3.25 3.96 -2.70
CA THR A 25 4.55 4.26 -2.09
C THR A 25 4.75 5.77 -1.96
N LEU A 26 4.45 6.55 -2.99
CA LEU A 26 4.53 8.01 -2.91
C LEU A 26 3.58 8.57 -1.85
N LEU A 27 2.36 8.05 -1.75
CA LEU A 27 1.41 8.45 -0.71
C LEU A 27 1.89 8.07 0.69
N HIS A 28 2.58 6.93 0.85
CA HIS A 28 3.24 6.56 2.10
C HIS A 28 4.30 7.61 2.48
N GLU A 29 5.21 7.97 1.57
CA GLU A 29 6.22 9.00 1.83
C GLU A 29 5.61 10.38 2.07
N CYS A 30 4.50 10.72 1.40
CA CYS A 30 3.72 11.92 1.69
C CYS A 30 3.19 11.93 3.14
N GLY A 31 2.90 10.77 3.73
CA GLY A 31 2.53 10.65 5.14
C GLY A 31 3.64 11.15 6.07
N HIS A 32 4.87 10.72 5.84
CA HIS A 32 6.05 11.23 6.56
C HIS A 32 6.26 12.72 6.30
N TRP A 33 6.10 13.16 5.06
CA TRP A 33 6.23 14.57 4.68
C TRP A 33 5.23 15.45 5.43
N ILE A 34 3.95 15.06 5.48
CA ILE A 34 2.91 15.78 6.23
C ILE A 34 3.27 15.82 7.71
N ALA A 35 3.66 14.68 8.30
CA ALA A 35 4.07 14.62 9.70
C ALA A 35 5.25 15.57 10.00
N GLY A 36 6.29 15.58 9.14
CA GLY A 36 7.43 16.49 9.27
C GLY A 36 7.03 17.97 9.16
N LYS A 37 6.11 18.32 8.25
CA LYS A 37 5.59 19.69 8.13
C LYS A 37 4.82 20.12 9.38
N LEU A 38 4.00 19.25 9.95
CA LEU A 38 3.28 19.52 11.19
C LEU A 38 4.21 19.72 12.40
N LEU A 39 5.41 19.13 12.36
CA LEU A 39 6.46 19.31 13.36
C LEU A 39 7.32 20.56 13.15
N GLY A 40 7.06 21.35 12.10
CA GLY A 40 7.81 22.56 11.78
C GLY A 40 9.12 22.32 11.03
N CYS A 41 9.29 21.16 10.40
CA CYS A 41 10.48 20.84 9.62
C CYS A 41 10.30 21.11 8.12
N GLU A 42 11.37 20.91 7.33
CA GLU A 42 11.34 21.03 5.88
C GLU A 42 11.58 19.67 5.20
N PRO A 43 10.65 18.70 5.36
CA PRO A 43 10.88 17.34 4.91
C PRO A 43 11.07 17.25 3.40
N ILE A 44 11.95 16.33 3.00
CA ILE A 44 12.32 16.07 1.62
C ILE A 44 12.02 14.61 1.32
N ILE A 45 11.12 14.38 0.35
CA ILE A 45 10.89 13.03 -0.18
C ILE A 45 12.08 12.69 -1.08
N ARG A 46 12.70 11.56 -0.82
CA ARG A 46 13.79 10.99 -1.60
C ARG A 46 13.39 9.61 -2.10
N TYR A 47 14.19 9.06 -3.00
CA TYR A 47 14.02 7.69 -3.43
C TYR A 47 14.01 6.73 -2.22
N ALA A 48 12.89 6.04 -2.04
CA ALA A 48 12.63 5.02 -1.01
C ALA A 48 12.58 5.50 0.46
N PHE A 49 12.70 6.80 0.74
CA PHE A 49 12.52 7.33 2.10
C PHE A 49 12.22 8.82 2.11
N CYS A 50 11.61 9.30 3.20
CA CYS A 50 11.46 10.72 3.49
C CYS A 50 12.43 11.14 4.61
N SER A 51 13.19 12.20 4.37
CA SER A 51 14.01 12.84 5.41
C SER A 51 13.21 13.94 6.09
N SER A 52 13.25 14.01 7.42
CA SER A 52 12.56 15.05 8.18
C SER A 52 13.17 16.44 7.96
N ASN A 53 14.49 16.52 7.75
CA ASN A 53 15.25 17.75 7.51
C ASN A 53 14.82 18.90 8.43
N CYS A 54 14.98 18.66 9.74
CA CYS A 54 14.70 19.64 10.78
C CYS A 54 15.99 20.41 11.13
N GLY A 55 15.91 21.72 11.31
CA GLY A 55 17.03 22.55 11.79
C GLY A 55 17.38 22.34 13.28
N PHE A 56 16.74 21.37 13.93
CA PHE A 56 16.88 21.03 15.34
C PHE A 56 16.71 19.52 15.54
N PRO A 57 17.29 18.93 16.59
CA PRO A 57 17.07 17.53 16.90
C PRO A 57 15.61 17.29 17.30
N LEU A 58 14.98 16.28 16.69
CA LEU A 58 13.64 15.84 17.07
C LEU A 58 13.70 15.14 18.44
N SER A 59 12.80 15.49 19.35
CA SER A 59 12.54 14.67 20.53
C SER A 59 11.94 13.32 20.13
N ASP A 60 12.06 12.31 21.00
CA ASP A 60 11.58 10.94 20.72
C ASP A 60 10.09 10.93 20.30
N LYS A 61 9.26 11.75 20.95
CA LYS A 61 7.84 11.90 20.62
C LYS A 61 7.63 12.45 19.21
N GLN A 62 8.40 13.45 18.80
CA GLN A 62 8.30 14.05 17.48
C GLN A 62 8.80 13.07 16.41
N TYR A 63 9.90 12.35 16.70
CA TYR A 63 10.41 11.31 15.82
C TYR A 63 9.39 10.18 15.62
N PHE A 64 8.71 9.75 16.69
CA PHE A 64 7.63 8.77 16.59
C PHE A 64 6.48 9.26 15.71
N ILE A 65 6.02 10.52 15.87
CA ILE A 65 4.99 11.11 15.01
C ILE A 65 5.43 11.11 13.54
N PHE A 66 6.69 11.46 13.28
CA PHE A 66 7.26 11.45 11.93
C PHE A 66 7.22 10.04 11.32
N ILE A 67 7.68 9.01 12.03
CA ILE A 67 7.65 7.62 11.57
C ILE A 67 6.21 7.14 11.37
N LEU A 68 5.30 7.47 12.29
CA LEU A 68 3.90 7.04 12.22
C LEU A 68 3.18 7.53 10.95
N GLY A 69 3.63 8.66 10.39
CA GLY A 69 3.03 9.28 9.20
C GLY A 69 2.86 8.33 8.01
N GLY A 70 3.90 7.55 7.67
CA GLY A 70 3.86 6.62 6.53
C GLY A 70 2.89 5.45 6.72
N PRO A 71 3.00 4.65 7.80
CA PRO A 71 2.05 3.59 8.11
C PRO A 71 0.61 4.10 8.23
N LEU A 72 0.38 5.28 8.84
CA LEU A 72 -0.95 5.87 8.94
C LEU A 72 -1.52 6.26 7.56
N ALA A 73 -0.71 6.88 6.70
CA ALA A 73 -1.11 7.15 5.32
C ALA A 73 -1.45 5.86 4.56
N THR A 74 -0.73 4.78 4.84
CA THR A 74 -0.98 3.43 4.30
C THR A 74 -2.32 2.86 4.74
N TRP A 75 -2.68 3.05 6.01
CA TRP A 75 -4.01 2.68 6.50
C TRP A 75 -5.11 3.49 5.82
N ILE A 76 -4.96 4.81 5.74
CA ILE A 76 -5.95 5.70 5.13
C ILE A 76 -6.18 5.33 3.66
N GLN A 77 -5.11 5.12 2.88
CA GLN A 77 -5.24 4.76 1.47
C GLN A 77 -5.92 3.41 1.25
N SER A 78 -5.84 2.48 2.20
CA SER A 78 -6.53 1.19 2.11
C SER A 78 -7.98 1.27 2.61
N LEU A 79 -8.23 2.01 3.69
CA LEU A 79 -9.54 2.05 4.36
C LEU A 79 -10.57 2.88 3.60
N ILE A 80 -10.18 4.01 2.99
CA ILE A 80 -11.10 4.86 2.23
C ILE A 80 -11.68 4.09 1.03
N PRO A 81 -10.88 3.49 0.14
CA PRO A 81 -11.40 2.71 -0.98
C PRO A 81 -12.22 1.50 -0.54
N LEU A 82 -11.80 0.81 0.52
CA LEU A 82 -12.55 -0.31 1.08
C LEU A 82 -13.95 0.14 1.55
N SER A 83 -14.02 1.27 2.25
CA SER A 83 -15.29 1.84 2.73
C SER A 83 -16.21 2.22 1.57
N ILE A 84 -15.68 2.84 0.51
CA ILE A 84 -16.44 3.17 -0.70
C ILE A 84 -17.01 1.89 -1.33
N ILE A 85 -16.18 0.86 -1.49
CA ILE A 85 -16.61 -0.43 -2.04
C ILE A 85 -17.71 -1.05 -1.19
N ILE A 86 -17.55 -1.08 0.14
CA ILE A 86 -18.55 -1.66 1.06
C ILE A 86 -19.86 -0.88 1.03
N ILE A 87 -19.82 0.45 1.04
CA ILE A 87 -21.03 1.29 0.95
C ILE A 87 -21.79 1.00 -0.34
N TYR A 88 -21.08 0.86 -1.46
CA TYR A 88 -21.70 0.49 -2.73
C TYR A 88 -22.22 -0.94 -2.73
N TYR A 89 -21.47 -1.88 -2.15
CA TYR A 89 -21.85 -3.28 -1.97
C TYR A 89 -23.20 -3.40 -1.27
N ARG A 90 -23.38 -2.66 -0.17
CA ARG A 90 -24.63 -2.63 0.60
C ARG A 90 -25.80 -2.03 -0.17
N LYS A 91 -25.56 -1.13 -1.12
CA LYS A 91 -26.63 -0.40 -1.84
C LYS A 91 -27.09 -1.08 -3.13
N GLN A 92 -26.20 -1.69 -3.92
CA GLN A 92 -26.55 -2.14 -5.28
C GLN A 92 -25.98 -3.49 -5.73
N HIS A 93 -25.36 -4.26 -4.83
CA HIS A 93 -24.52 -5.42 -5.15
C HIS A 93 -23.25 -5.04 -5.97
N PRO A 94 -22.06 -5.56 -5.61
CA PRO A 94 -20.76 -5.11 -6.14
C PRO A 94 -20.60 -5.33 -7.64
N GLU A 95 -21.23 -6.38 -8.18
CA GLU A 95 -21.18 -6.70 -9.60
C GLU A 95 -21.65 -5.52 -10.47
N LYS A 96 -22.53 -4.66 -9.95
CA LYS A 96 -22.96 -3.46 -10.66
C LYS A 96 -21.89 -2.37 -10.70
N LEU A 97 -21.03 -2.25 -9.69
CA LEU A 97 -19.90 -1.29 -9.74
C LEU A 97 -18.81 -1.78 -10.69
N GLU A 98 -18.47 -3.06 -10.58
CA GLU A 98 -17.49 -3.70 -11.46
C GLU A 98 -17.95 -3.66 -12.93
N GLU A 99 -19.25 -3.83 -13.20
CA GLU A 99 -19.82 -3.76 -14.54
C GLU A 99 -19.96 -2.32 -15.06
N LYS A 100 -20.38 -1.37 -14.22
CA LYS A 100 -20.59 0.03 -14.64
C LYS A 100 -19.28 0.80 -14.79
N LEU A 101 -18.31 0.59 -13.88
CA LEU A 101 -17.05 1.35 -13.85
C LEU A 101 -15.85 0.42 -13.52
N PRO A 102 -15.51 -0.54 -14.41
CA PRO A 102 -14.45 -1.52 -14.15
C PRO A 102 -13.09 -0.89 -13.77
N PRO A 103 -12.58 0.16 -14.45
CA PRO A 103 -11.29 0.75 -14.10
C PRO A 103 -11.28 1.39 -12.70
N LEU A 104 -12.36 2.09 -12.33
CA LEU A 104 -12.47 2.70 -11.00
C LEU A 104 -12.55 1.64 -9.90
N PHE A 105 -13.35 0.59 -10.11
CA PHE A 105 -13.44 -0.53 -9.17
C PHE A 105 -12.08 -1.18 -8.93
N VAL A 106 -11.31 -1.42 -9.99
CA VAL A 106 -10.00 -2.06 -9.90
C VAL A 106 -8.97 -1.13 -9.29
N LEU A 107 -9.03 0.18 -9.58
CA LEU A 107 -8.17 1.16 -8.93
C LEU A 107 -8.41 1.20 -7.42
N LEU A 108 -9.68 1.28 -7.00
CA LEU A 108 -10.06 1.23 -5.59
C LEU A 108 -9.59 -0.07 -4.95
N LEU A 109 -9.83 -1.21 -5.60
CA LEU A 109 -9.37 -2.51 -5.14
C LEU A 109 -7.84 -2.57 -5.04
N GLY A 110 -7.13 -1.98 -5.99
CA GLY A 110 -5.68 -1.83 -5.97
C GLY A 110 -5.19 -1.13 -4.70
N PHE A 111 -5.78 0.02 -4.36
CA PHE A 111 -5.44 0.73 -3.12
C PHE A 111 -5.82 -0.06 -1.86
N VAL A 112 -6.94 -0.79 -1.86
CA VAL A 112 -7.25 -1.74 -0.75
C VAL A 112 -6.15 -2.79 -0.62
N THR A 113 -5.68 -3.34 -1.73
CA THR A 113 -4.63 -4.36 -1.72
C THR A 113 -3.22 -3.80 -1.46
N PHE A 114 -3.04 -2.47 -1.43
CA PHE A 114 -1.78 -1.86 -1.02
C PHE A 114 -1.44 -2.15 0.45
N SER A 115 -2.43 -2.52 1.27
CA SER A 115 -2.21 -3.14 2.59
C SER A 115 -1.32 -4.40 2.54
N GLY A 116 -1.16 -5.02 1.36
CA GLY A 116 -0.17 -6.06 1.10
C GLY A 116 1.28 -5.63 1.32
N ARG A 117 1.58 -4.33 1.40
CA ARG A 117 2.90 -3.83 1.83
C ARG A 117 3.26 -4.34 3.22
N PHE A 118 2.32 -4.40 4.16
CA PHE A 118 2.60 -4.92 5.49
C PHE A 118 2.95 -6.42 5.46
N VAL A 119 2.28 -7.19 4.61
CA VAL A 119 2.60 -8.61 4.37
C VAL A 119 3.99 -8.75 3.75
N PHE A 120 4.31 -7.91 2.76
CA PHE A 120 5.62 -7.87 2.12
C PHE A 120 6.74 -7.51 3.13
N ASN A 121 6.52 -6.50 3.97
CA ASN A 121 7.47 -6.10 5.01
C ASN A 121 7.69 -7.22 6.03
N ALA A 122 6.63 -7.93 6.45
CA ALA A 122 6.76 -9.08 7.33
C ALA A 122 7.53 -10.23 6.69
N GLY A 123 7.29 -10.51 5.40
CA GLY A 123 8.11 -11.45 4.64
C GLY A 123 9.58 -11.04 4.62
N GLY A 124 9.85 -9.77 4.29
CA GLY A 124 11.20 -9.20 4.30
C GLY A 124 11.89 -9.34 5.66
N TYR A 125 11.16 -9.07 6.75
CA TYR A 125 11.66 -9.23 8.12
C TYR A 125 12.01 -10.69 8.43
N ILE A 126 11.17 -11.67 8.05
CA ILE A 126 11.47 -13.09 8.25
C ILE A 126 12.76 -13.52 7.53
N PHE A 127 13.01 -13.01 6.32
CA PHE A 127 14.14 -13.44 5.50
C PHE A 127 15.44 -12.68 5.75
N THR A 128 15.35 -11.41 6.19
CA THR A 128 16.51 -10.52 6.27
C THR A 128 16.71 -9.89 7.65
N GLU A 129 15.77 -10.08 8.57
CA GLU A 129 15.72 -9.41 9.89
C GLU A 129 15.84 -7.88 9.77
N SER A 130 15.38 -7.32 8.64
CA SER A 130 15.54 -5.90 8.36
C SER A 130 14.85 -5.04 9.41
N THR A 131 15.65 -4.20 10.06
CA THR A 131 15.25 -3.24 11.08
C THR A 131 14.93 -1.86 10.50
N SER A 132 14.94 -1.71 9.18
CA SER A 132 14.76 -0.42 8.50
C SER A 132 13.30 0.00 8.35
N SER A 133 12.35 -0.92 8.57
CA SER A 133 10.92 -0.65 8.42
C SER A 133 10.40 0.33 9.48
N ASP A 134 9.38 1.09 9.12
CA ASP A 134 8.76 2.07 10.02
C ASP A 134 8.03 1.38 11.17
N GLU A 135 7.46 0.21 10.89
CA GLU A 135 6.82 -0.63 11.90
C GLU A 135 7.84 -1.10 12.97
N TYR A 136 9.04 -1.52 12.57
CA TYR A 136 10.10 -1.91 13.51
C TYR A 136 10.55 -0.73 14.39
N LYS A 137 10.73 0.45 13.79
CA LYS A 137 11.10 1.67 14.54
C LYS A 137 10.02 2.05 15.56
N MET A 138 8.74 1.86 15.22
CA MET A 138 7.63 2.07 16.15
C MET A 138 7.66 1.08 17.32
N GLU A 139 8.01 -0.18 17.08
CA GLU A 139 8.13 -1.20 18.15
C GLU A 139 9.18 -0.79 19.19
N ILE A 140 10.36 -0.34 18.72
CA ILE A 140 11.42 0.15 19.61
C ILE A 140 10.91 1.28 20.49
N TYR A 141 10.26 2.29 19.88
CA TYR A 141 9.76 3.44 20.62
C TYR A 141 8.69 3.06 21.66
N LEU A 142 7.82 2.10 21.33
CA LEU A 142 6.75 1.65 22.22
C LEU A 142 7.20 0.60 23.25
N GLY A 143 8.46 0.14 23.20
CA GLY A 143 8.95 -0.95 24.03
C GLY A 143 8.24 -2.28 23.77
N LEU A 144 7.76 -2.49 22.55
CA LEU A 144 7.06 -3.72 22.15
C LEU A 144 8.06 -4.81 21.76
N PRO A 145 7.68 -6.10 21.87
CA PRO A 145 8.49 -7.19 21.34
C PRO A 145 8.77 -7.00 19.84
N HIS A 146 9.98 -7.36 19.41
CA HIS A 146 10.39 -7.27 18.01
C HIS A 146 9.47 -8.10 17.11
N GLY A 147 8.97 -7.48 16.05
CA GLY A 147 8.01 -8.05 15.10
C GLY A 147 6.54 -7.93 15.51
N ALA A 148 6.20 -7.44 16.72
CA ALA A 148 4.81 -7.36 17.17
C ALA A 148 3.91 -6.53 16.24
N LEU A 149 4.36 -5.34 15.83
CA LEU A 149 3.63 -4.48 14.90
C LEU A 149 3.78 -4.95 13.45
N ILE A 150 4.97 -5.43 13.06
CA ILE A 150 5.20 -5.97 11.72
C ILE A 150 4.21 -7.11 11.42
N PHE A 151 4.15 -8.10 12.30
CA PHE A 151 3.24 -9.24 12.14
C PHE A 151 1.79 -8.86 12.41
N GLY A 152 1.52 -7.98 13.38
CA GLY A 152 0.17 -7.48 13.66
C GLY A 152 -0.46 -6.81 12.44
N PHE A 153 0.27 -5.89 11.79
CA PHE A 153 -0.21 -5.24 10.57
C PHE A 153 -0.25 -6.19 9.37
N ALA A 154 0.70 -7.13 9.26
CA ALA A 154 0.65 -8.16 8.21
C ALA A 154 -0.59 -9.06 8.31
N ILE A 155 -1.01 -9.45 9.53
CA ILE A 155 -2.24 -10.24 9.73
C ILE A 155 -3.46 -9.47 9.25
N ILE A 156 -3.59 -8.19 9.63
CA ILE A 156 -4.72 -7.36 9.21
C ILE A 156 -4.67 -7.13 7.68
N GLY A 157 -3.50 -6.83 7.13
CA GLY A 157 -3.30 -6.69 5.69
C GLY A 157 -3.68 -7.96 4.92
N LEU A 158 -3.27 -9.13 5.40
CA LEU A 158 -3.65 -10.41 4.82
C LEU A 158 -5.17 -10.63 4.89
N ALA A 159 -5.81 -10.32 6.01
CA ALA A 159 -7.26 -10.43 6.13
C ALA A 159 -7.99 -9.51 5.11
N VAL A 160 -7.51 -8.28 4.92
CA VAL A 160 -8.02 -7.35 3.91
C VAL A 160 -7.81 -7.88 2.49
N LEU A 161 -6.66 -8.47 2.18
CA LEU A 161 -6.37 -9.09 0.88
C LEU A 161 -7.32 -10.27 0.60
N LEU A 162 -7.49 -11.16 1.59
CA LEU A 162 -8.38 -12.31 1.47
C LEU A 162 -9.84 -11.88 1.31
N TYR A 163 -10.30 -10.91 2.11
CA TYR A 163 -11.65 -10.34 1.99
C TYR A 163 -11.88 -9.74 0.61
N SER A 164 -10.94 -8.92 0.14
CA SER A 164 -10.94 -8.32 -1.19
C SER A 164 -11.04 -9.37 -2.31
N LEU A 165 -10.27 -10.46 -2.22
CA LEU A 165 -10.24 -11.47 -3.26
C LEU A 165 -11.47 -12.40 -3.26
N PHE A 166 -11.89 -12.86 -2.08
CA PHE A 166 -12.91 -13.90 -1.96
C PHE A 166 -14.35 -13.36 -1.82
N ILE A 167 -14.51 -12.16 -1.26
CA ILE A 167 -15.82 -11.54 -1.05
C ILE A 167 -16.10 -10.49 -2.13
N ILE A 168 -15.20 -9.52 -2.29
CA ILE A 168 -15.42 -8.39 -3.22
C ILE A 168 -15.23 -8.83 -4.69
N ALA A 169 -14.12 -9.49 -5.01
CA ALA A 169 -13.71 -9.80 -6.38
C ALA A 169 -14.26 -11.14 -6.93
N LYS A 170 -15.32 -11.71 -6.33
CA LYS A 170 -15.76 -13.10 -6.57
C LYS A 170 -15.94 -13.47 -8.06
N LYS A 171 -16.48 -12.58 -8.89
CA LYS A 171 -16.81 -12.84 -10.30
C LYS A 171 -15.59 -12.92 -11.22
N ASN A 172 -14.63 -11.99 -11.08
CA ASN A 172 -13.42 -11.91 -11.91
C ASN A 172 -12.14 -12.25 -11.12
N ARG A 173 -12.27 -13.01 -10.02
CA ARG A 173 -11.19 -13.30 -9.05
C ARG A 173 -9.88 -13.72 -9.71
N SER A 174 -9.92 -14.61 -10.71
CA SER A 174 -8.72 -15.14 -11.34
C SER A 174 -8.01 -14.08 -12.17
N SER A 175 -8.75 -13.29 -12.94
CA SER A 175 -8.18 -12.16 -13.70
C SER A 175 -7.57 -11.13 -12.77
N ILE A 176 -8.27 -10.79 -11.67
CA ILE A 176 -7.80 -9.82 -10.68
C ILE A 176 -6.55 -10.34 -9.99
N PHE A 177 -6.55 -11.60 -9.54
CA PHE A 177 -5.39 -12.21 -8.88
C PHE A 177 -4.15 -12.25 -9.77
N ILE A 178 -4.29 -12.71 -11.01
CA ILE A 178 -3.18 -12.77 -11.98
C ILE A 178 -2.68 -11.35 -12.31
N GLY A 179 -3.60 -10.42 -12.57
CA GLY A 179 -3.27 -9.02 -12.82
C GLY A 179 -2.60 -8.36 -11.63
N ALA A 180 -3.06 -8.63 -10.42
CA ALA A 180 -2.53 -8.08 -9.18
C ALA A 180 -1.11 -8.55 -8.91
N ILE A 181 -0.85 -9.87 -8.95
CA ILE A 181 0.50 -10.39 -8.72
C ILE A 181 1.45 -9.89 -9.82
N GLY A 182 1.10 -10.08 -11.09
CA GLY A 182 1.98 -9.70 -12.19
C GLY A 182 2.23 -8.19 -12.24
N GLY A 183 1.16 -7.40 -12.11
CA GLY A 183 1.22 -5.96 -12.15
C GLY A 183 1.96 -5.37 -10.95
N ALA A 184 1.70 -5.86 -9.73
CA ALA A 184 2.35 -5.35 -8.53
C ALA A 184 3.85 -5.67 -8.51
N VAL A 185 4.25 -6.88 -8.92
CA VAL A 185 5.68 -7.24 -9.03
C VAL A 185 6.37 -6.36 -10.06
N LEU A 186 5.80 -6.22 -11.27
CA LEU A 186 6.40 -5.38 -12.29
C LEU A 186 6.41 -3.90 -11.89
N GLY A 187 5.34 -3.40 -11.27
CA GLY A 187 5.25 -2.04 -10.74
C GLY A 187 6.30 -1.76 -9.67
N TYR A 188 6.51 -2.69 -8.74
CA TYR A 188 7.58 -2.61 -7.75
C TYR A 188 8.95 -2.56 -8.42
N LEU A 189 9.24 -3.45 -9.38
CA LEU A 189 10.52 -3.46 -10.09
C LEU A 189 10.74 -2.17 -10.89
N LEU A 190 9.72 -1.69 -11.59
CA LEU A 190 9.78 -0.43 -12.34
C LEU A 190 10.03 0.76 -11.42
N TRP A 191 9.34 0.82 -10.28
CA TRP A 191 9.53 1.87 -9.30
C TRP A 191 10.94 1.84 -8.71
N TYR A 192 11.34 0.69 -8.18
CA TYR A 192 12.57 0.58 -7.41
C TYR A 192 13.80 0.72 -8.33
N TYR A 193 13.85 0.02 -9.46
CA TYR A 193 15.06 0.00 -10.27
C TYR A 193 15.17 1.10 -11.33
N TYR A 194 14.06 1.75 -11.70
CA TYR A 194 14.06 2.69 -12.83
C TYR A 194 13.42 4.04 -12.50
N LEU A 195 12.13 4.08 -12.23
CA LEU A 195 11.36 5.33 -12.13
C LEU A 195 11.69 6.11 -10.87
N GLY A 196 11.79 5.44 -9.72
CA GLY A 196 12.07 6.08 -8.44
C GLY A 196 13.39 6.84 -8.44
N PRO A 197 14.53 6.21 -8.78
CA PRO A 197 15.83 6.87 -8.83
C PRO A 197 15.89 7.99 -9.89
N LEU A 198 15.13 7.85 -10.98
CA LEU A 198 15.08 8.85 -12.05
C LEU A 198 14.26 10.08 -11.67
N LEU A 199 13.11 9.89 -11.02
CA LEU A 199 12.14 10.94 -10.74
C LEU A 199 12.42 11.68 -9.43
N ILE A 200 12.99 11.00 -8.43
CA ILE A 200 13.19 11.54 -7.09
C ILE A 200 14.59 11.15 -6.56
N PRO A 201 15.68 11.71 -7.13
CA PRO A 201 17.04 11.42 -6.69
C PRO A 201 17.37 11.96 -5.28
#